data_AF-A0A493TP19-F1
#
_entry.id   AF-A0A493TP19-F1
#
_cell.length_a   1.000
_cell.length_b   1.000
_cell.length_c   1.000
_cell.angle_alpha   90.00
_cell.angle_beta   90.00
_cell.angle_gamma   90.00
#
_symmetry.space_group_name_H-M   'P 1'
#
loop_
_entity.id
_entity.type
_entity.pdbx_description
1 polymer ?
#
loop_
_entity_poly.entity_id
_entity_poly.type
_entity_poly.pdbx_seq_one_letter_code
_entity_poly.pdbx_strand_id
1 'polypeptide(L)'
;MDHVSDSFLETNVPLLVLIEAAKNGNEKEVKEYAQVFREHANKLIEVANLACSISNNEEGVKLVRMSASQLEALCPQVINAALALAAKPQSKLAQENMELFKEQWERQVRVLTDAVDDITSIDDFLAVSENHILEDVNKCVIALQEKDVDGLDRTAGAIRGRAARVIHVVTSEMDNYEPGVYTEKVLEATKLLSNTVMPRFTEQVEAAVEALSSDPAQPMDENEFIDASRLVYDGIRDIRKAVLMIRTPEELDDSDFETEDFDVRSRTSIQTEDDQLIAGQSARAIMAQLPQEQKAKIAEQVASFQEEKSKLDAEVSKWDDSGNDIIVLAKQMCMIMMEMTDFTRGKGPLKNTSDVISAAKKIAEAGSRMDKLGRTIADHVDSAMSLIQAAKNLMNAVVQTVKASYVASTKYQKSQGMASLNLPAVSWKMKAPEKKPLVKREKQDETQTKIKRASQKKHVNPVQALSEFKAMESI
;
A
#
# COMPACT_ATOMS: atom_id res chain seq x y z
N MET A 1 -10.68 0.75 -6.32
CA MET A 1 -9.72 -0.35 -6.45
C MET A 1 -10.27 -1.66 -5.93
N ASP A 2 -10.94 -1.70 -4.77
CA ASP A 2 -11.61 -2.92 -4.27
C ASP A 2 -12.52 -3.59 -5.31
N HIS A 3 -13.40 -2.81 -5.94
CA HIS A 3 -14.27 -3.31 -7.01
C HIS A 3 -13.52 -3.93 -8.21
N VAL A 4 -12.35 -3.37 -8.58
CA VAL A 4 -11.49 -3.88 -9.67
C VAL A 4 -10.83 -5.18 -9.23
N SER A 5 -10.37 -5.25 -7.97
CA SER A 5 -9.73 -6.43 -7.40
C SER A 5 -10.69 -7.61 -7.28
N ASP A 6 -11.97 -7.38 -6.96
CA ASP A 6 -12.94 -8.46 -6.75
C ASP A 6 -13.71 -8.85 -8.02
N SER A 7 -14.15 -7.87 -8.81
CA SER A 7 -15.06 -8.15 -9.94
C SER A 7 -14.33 -8.75 -11.14
N PHE A 8 -13.01 -8.57 -11.24
CA PHE A 8 -12.19 -9.06 -12.37
C PHE A 8 -11.45 -10.36 -12.08
N LEU A 9 -11.81 -11.10 -11.03
CA LEU A 9 -11.18 -12.39 -10.67
C LEU A 9 -11.68 -13.56 -11.50
N GLU A 10 -13.00 -13.77 -11.54
CA GLU A 10 -13.63 -14.93 -12.17
C GLU A 10 -14.62 -14.50 -13.25
N THR A 11 -14.11 -13.84 -14.30
CA THR A 11 -14.95 -13.21 -15.32
C THR A 11 -15.69 -14.18 -16.24
N ASN A 12 -15.28 -15.45 -16.26
CA ASN A 12 -15.75 -16.46 -17.22
C ASN A 12 -16.63 -17.54 -16.59
N VAL A 13 -16.70 -17.65 -15.26
CA VAL A 13 -17.43 -18.73 -14.58
C VAL A 13 -18.93 -18.73 -14.95
N PRO A 14 -19.65 -17.59 -14.92
CA PRO A 14 -21.06 -17.57 -15.33
C PRO A 14 -21.28 -17.99 -16.78
N LEU A 15 -20.31 -17.71 -17.67
CA LEU A 15 -20.37 -18.12 -19.06
C LEU A 15 -20.22 -19.65 -19.21
N LEU A 16 -19.25 -20.24 -18.50
CA LEU A 16 -19.01 -21.69 -18.57
C LEU A 16 -20.22 -22.47 -18.07
N VAL A 17 -20.83 -22.05 -16.95
CA VAL A 17 -22.06 -22.67 -16.42
C VAL A 17 -23.23 -22.53 -17.41
N LEU A 18 -23.39 -21.36 -18.03
CA LEU A 18 -24.41 -21.12 -19.06
C LEU A 18 -24.23 -22.04 -20.28
N ILE A 19 -23.00 -22.18 -20.76
CA ILE A 19 -22.67 -23.04 -21.92
C ILE A 19 -22.90 -24.51 -21.58
N GLU A 20 -22.57 -24.95 -20.36
CA GLU A 20 -22.78 -26.33 -19.94
C GLU A 20 -24.27 -26.68 -19.89
N ALA A 21 -25.11 -25.81 -19.33
CA ALA A 21 -26.56 -25.98 -19.38
C ALA A 21 -27.10 -26.04 -20.82
N ALA A 22 -26.52 -25.23 -21.73
CA ALA A 22 -26.89 -25.24 -23.15
C ALA A 22 -26.48 -26.52 -23.87
N LYS A 23 -25.27 -27.05 -23.61
CA LYS A 23 -24.80 -28.35 -24.15
C LYS A 23 -25.69 -29.51 -23.71
N ASN A 24 -26.23 -29.45 -22.50
CA ASN A 24 -27.16 -30.44 -21.96
C ASN A 24 -28.59 -30.30 -22.50
N GLY A 25 -28.89 -29.26 -23.27
CA GLY A 25 -30.23 -29.01 -23.84
C GLY A 25 -31.25 -28.50 -22.82
N ASN A 26 -30.81 -28.01 -21.66
CA ASN A 26 -31.67 -27.59 -20.57
C ASN A 26 -32.14 -26.14 -20.76
N GLU A 27 -33.14 -25.91 -21.63
CA GLU A 27 -33.62 -24.54 -21.97
C GLU A 27 -34.04 -23.70 -20.74
N LYS A 28 -34.57 -24.34 -19.69
CA LYS A 28 -34.98 -23.64 -18.46
C LYS A 28 -33.77 -23.12 -17.68
N GLU A 29 -32.78 -23.98 -17.44
CA GLU A 29 -31.55 -23.62 -16.74
C GLU A 29 -30.77 -22.55 -17.52
N VAL A 30 -30.72 -22.65 -18.84
CA VAL A 30 -30.08 -21.63 -19.69
C VAL A 30 -30.71 -20.25 -19.49
N LYS A 31 -32.03 -20.16 -19.31
CA LYS A 31 -32.70 -18.87 -19.04
C LYS A 31 -32.36 -18.33 -17.64
N GLU A 32 -32.21 -19.19 -16.65
CA GLU A 32 -31.82 -18.82 -15.29
C GLU A 32 -30.36 -18.34 -15.26
N TYR A 33 -29.43 -19.13 -15.81
CA TYR A 33 -28.01 -18.77 -15.90
C TYR A 33 -27.74 -17.58 -16.83
N ALA A 34 -28.58 -17.35 -17.86
CA ALA A 34 -28.46 -16.17 -18.70
C ALA A 34 -28.69 -14.86 -17.93
N GLN A 35 -29.56 -14.87 -16.90
CA GLN A 35 -29.73 -13.70 -16.03
C GLN A 35 -28.50 -13.49 -15.16
N VAL A 36 -27.97 -14.55 -14.55
CA VAL A 36 -26.74 -14.49 -13.73
C VAL A 36 -25.56 -13.96 -14.56
N PHE A 37 -25.38 -14.47 -15.78
CA PHE A 37 -24.36 -14.01 -16.72
C PHE A 37 -24.53 -12.53 -17.08
N ARG A 38 -25.76 -12.08 -17.35
CA ARG A 38 -26.06 -10.67 -17.66
C ARG A 38 -25.80 -9.76 -16.46
N GLU A 39 -26.22 -10.16 -15.27
CA GLU A 39 -25.96 -9.41 -14.03
C GLU A 39 -24.45 -9.28 -13.78
N HIS A 40 -23.69 -10.35 -14.00
CA HIS A 40 -22.24 -10.31 -13.90
C HIS A 40 -21.62 -9.37 -14.95
N ALA A 41 -22.06 -9.43 -16.21
CA ALA A 41 -21.63 -8.51 -17.26
C ALA A 41 -21.90 -7.04 -16.89
N ASN A 42 -23.08 -6.75 -16.34
CA ASN A 42 -23.44 -5.42 -15.88
C ASN A 42 -22.53 -4.95 -14.72
N LYS A 43 -22.17 -5.84 -13.79
CA LYS A 43 -21.19 -5.52 -12.73
C LYS A 43 -19.83 -5.17 -13.31
N LEU A 44 -19.32 -5.92 -14.30
CA LEU A 44 -18.05 -5.60 -14.97
C LEU A 44 -18.08 -4.18 -15.59
N ILE A 45 -19.18 -3.85 -16.27
CA ILE A 45 -19.41 -2.53 -16.88
C ILE A 45 -19.52 -1.43 -15.82
N GLU A 46 -20.22 -1.69 -14.71
CA GLU A 46 -20.37 -0.75 -13.60
C GLU A 46 -19.00 -0.42 -12.98
N VAL A 47 -18.18 -1.43 -12.70
CA VAL A 47 -16.83 -1.24 -12.16
C VAL A 47 -15.93 -0.46 -13.12
N ALA A 48 -16.00 -0.75 -14.42
CA ALA A 48 -15.27 0.01 -15.43
C ALA A 48 -15.69 1.49 -15.48
N ASN A 49 -16.99 1.78 -15.33
CA ASN A 49 -17.50 3.14 -15.28
C ASN A 49 -17.13 3.87 -13.99
N LEU A 50 -17.08 3.17 -12.85
CA LEU A 50 -16.57 3.72 -11.60
C LEU A 50 -15.08 4.11 -11.73
N ALA A 51 -14.25 3.25 -12.32
CA ALA A 51 -12.85 3.56 -12.62
C ALA A 51 -12.73 4.81 -13.53
N CYS A 52 -13.60 4.93 -14.54
CA CYS A 52 -13.65 6.13 -15.39
C CYS A 52 -13.98 7.42 -14.63
N SER A 53 -14.78 7.34 -13.56
CA SER A 53 -15.26 8.54 -12.84
C SER A 53 -14.18 9.22 -11.97
N ILE A 54 -13.12 8.47 -11.64
CA ILE A 54 -12.02 8.93 -10.77
C ILE A 54 -10.71 9.13 -11.53
N SER A 55 -10.64 8.73 -12.81
CA SER A 55 -9.44 8.87 -13.62
C SER A 55 -9.38 10.23 -14.33
N ASN A 56 -8.17 10.79 -14.37
CA ASN A 56 -7.87 12.01 -15.13
C ASN A 56 -7.30 11.70 -16.53
N ASN A 57 -7.17 10.43 -16.91
CA ASN A 57 -6.67 10.02 -18.23
C ASN A 57 -7.81 10.02 -19.26
N GLU A 58 -8.03 11.16 -19.94
CA GLU A 58 -9.15 11.32 -20.88
C GLU A 58 -9.18 10.29 -22.02
N GLU A 59 -8.02 9.97 -22.61
CA GLU A 59 -7.92 8.99 -23.70
C GLU A 59 -8.16 7.56 -23.19
N GLY A 60 -7.59 7.20 -22.03
CA GLY A 60 -7.84 5.90 -21.41
C GLY A 60 -9.32 5.72 -21.03
N VAL A 61 -9.95 6.75 -20.47
CA VAL A 61 -11.40 6.74 -20.15
C VAL A 61 -12.25 6.50 -21.39
N LYS A 62 -11.87 7.09 -22.53
CA LYS A 62 -12.56 6.86 -23.80
C LYS A 62 -12.44 5.41 -24.28
N LEU A 63 -11.26 4.80 -24.16
CA LEU A 63 -11.04 3.39 -24.49
C LEU A 63 -11.88 2.46 -23.60
N VAL A 64 -11.89 2.70 -22.28
CA VAL A 64 -12.71 1.93 -21.33
C VAL A 64 -14.20 2.02 -21.68
N ARG A 65 -14.73 3.22 -21.91
CA ARG A 65 -16.15 3.40 -22.28
C ARG A 65 -16.50 2.72 -23.60
N MET A 66 -15.61 2.79 -24.58
CA MET A 66 -15.80 2.10 -25.86
C MET A 66 -15.84 0.58 -25.66
N SER A 67 -14.88 0.02 -24.91
CA SER A 67 -14.84 -1.42 -24.62
C SER A 67 -16.06 -1.88 -23.83
N ALA A 68 -16.50 -1.10 -22.84
CA ALA A 68 -17.70 -1.38 -22.06
C ALA A 68 -18.96 -1.42 -22.94
N SER A 69 -19.12 -0.49 -23.89
CA SER A 69 -20.25 -0.48 -24.83
C SER A 69 -20.25 -1.70 -25.77
N GLN A 70 -19.06 -2.17 -26.17
CA GLN A 70 -18.92 -3.36 -27.00
C GLN A 70 -19.29 -4.62 -26.22
N LEU A 71 -18.87 -4.71 -24.95
CA LEU A 71 -19.23 -5.81 -24.07
C LEU A 71 -20.74 -5.85 -23.81
N GLU A 72 -21.38 -4.70 -23.59
CA GLU A 72 -22.83 -4.57 -23.42
C GLU A 72 -23.58 -5.08 -24.66
N ALA A 73 -23.13 -4.69 -25.87
CA ALA A 73 -23.73 -5.14 -27.13
C ALA A 73 -23.48 -6.62 -27.44
N LEU A 74 -22.37 -7.19 -26.95
CA LEU A 74 -22.02 -8.60 -27.14
C LEU A 74 -22.81 -9.54 -26.21
N CYS A 75 -23.07 -9.12 -24.97
CA CYS A 75 -23.76 -9.92 -23.96
C CYS A 75 -25.06 -10.62 -24.45
N PRO A 76 -26.04 -9.92 -25.08
CA PRO A 76 -27.24 -10.58 -25.56
C PRO A 76 -26.99 -11.57 -26.71
N GLN A 77 -25.93 -11.37 -27.51
CA GLN A 77 -25.58 -12.28 -28.61
C GLN A 77 -25.05 -13.63 -28.09
N VAL A 78 -24.24 -13.58 -27.03
CA VAL A 78 -23.76 -14.78 -26.32
C VAL A 78 -24.93 -15.57 -25.73
N ILE A 79 -25.88 -14.88 -25.07
CA ILE A 79 -27.09 -15.51 -24.52
C ILE A 79 -27.93 -16.16 -25.63
N ASN A 80 -28.08 -15.48 -26.77
CA ASN A 80 -28.84 -16.02 -27.91
C ASN A 80 -28.16 -17.26 -28.52
N ALA A 81 -26.82 -17.29 -28.58
CA ALA A 81 -26.07 -18.46 -29.01
C ALA A 81 -26.29 -19.64 -28.05
N ALA A 82 -26.30 -19.39 -26.73
CA ALA A 82 -26.58 -20.41 -25.72
C ALA A 82 -28.00 -20.96 -25.83
N LEU A 83 -29.00 -20.09 -26.02
CA LEU A 83 -30.40 -20.51 -26.24
C LEU A 83 -30.56 -21.32 -27.54
N ALA A 84 -29.88 -20.94 -28.62
CA ALA A 84 -29.90 -21.69 -29.87
C ALA A 84 -29.27 -23.08 -29.73
N LEU A 85 -28.16 -23.17 -28.98
CA LEU A 85 -27.53 -24.45 -28.63
C LEU A 85 -28.45 -25.30 -27.75
N ALA A 86 -29.10 -24.72 -26.74
CA ALA A 86 -30.02 -25.43 -25.85
C ALA A 86 -31.20 -26.06 -26.60
N ALA A 87 -31.74 -25.35 -27.60
CA ALA A 87 -32.83 -25.87 -28.43
C ALA A 87 -32.37 -27.00 -29.37
N LYS A 88 -31.09 -27.03 -29.75
CA LYS A 88 -30.51 -28.00 -30.70
C LYS A 88 -29.09 -28.42 -30.28
N PRO A 89 -28.93 -29.16 -29.16
CA PRO A 89 -27.62 -29.42 -28.57
C PRO A 89 -26.71 -30.28 -29.45
N GLN A 90 -27.28 -31.11 -30.33
CA GLN A 90 -26.55 -31.96 -31.27
C GLN A 90 -26.20 -31.25 -32.59
N SER A 91 -26.64 -30.00 -32.79
CA SER A 91 -26.35 -29.27 -34.01
C SER A 91 -24.91 -28.76 -34.00
N LYS A 92 -24.07 -29.29 -34.91
CA LYS A 92 -22.68 -28.83 -35.08
C LYS A 92 -22.59 -27.31 -35.27
N LEU A 93 -23.49 -26.74 -36.08
CA LEU A 93 -23.52 -25.30 -36.33
C LEU A 93 -23.84 -24.50 -35.07
N ALA A 94 -24.72 -25.00 -34.19
CA ALA A 94 -25.00 -24.34 -32.91
C ALA A 94 -23.81 -24.45 -31.94
N GLN A 95 -23.12 -25.59 -31.92
CA GLN A 95 -21.90 -25.79 -31.12
C GLN A 95 -20.77 -24.86 -31.58
N GLU A 96 -20.50 -24.80 -32.89
CA GLU A 96 -19.49 -23.91 -33.49
C GLU A 96 -19.82 -22.43 -33.24
N ASN A 97 -21.10 -22.04 -33.39
CA ASN A 97 -21.54 -20.67 -33.10
C ASN A 97 -21.36 -20.31 -31.62
N MET A 98 -21.65 -21.23 -30.70
CA MET A 98 -21.43 -20.99 -29.27
C MET A 98 -19.95 -20.84 -28.93
N GLU A 99 -19.08 -21.68 -29.52
CA GLU A 99 -17.63 -21.56 -29.29
C GLU A 99 -17.08 -20.24 -29.81
N LEU A 100 -17.53 -19.79 -30.99
CA LEU A 100 -17.17 -18.48 -31.54
C LEU A 100 -17.52 -17.34 -30.58
N PHE A 101 -18.75 -17.33 -30.05
CA PHE A 101 -19.19 -16.31 -29.10
C PHE A 101 -18.51 -16.42 -27.73
N LYS A 102 -18.14 -17.63 -27.30
CA LYS A 102 -17.32 -17.84 -26.10
C LYS A 102 -15.97 -17.17 -26.24
N GLU A 103 -15.21 -17.47 -27.30
CA GLU A 103 -13.91 -16.84 -27.54
C GLU A 103 -14.01 -15.32 -27.70
N GLN A 104 -15.07 -14.84 -28.37
CA GLN A 104 -15.30 -13.41 -28.54
C GLN A 104 -15.59 -12.72 -27.20
N TRP A 105 -16.37 -13.34 -26.31
CA TRP A 105 -16.62 -12.82 -24.97
C TRP A 105 -15.35 -12.74 -24.14
N GLU A 106 -14.60 -13.84 -24.06
CA GLU A 106 -13.34 -13.90 -23.29
C GLU A 106 -12.34 -12.84 -23.76
N ARG A 107 -12.25 -12.62 -25.08
CA ARG A 107 -11.41 -11.57 -25.66
C ARG A 107 -11.91 -10.18 -25.30
N GLN A 108 -13.21 -9.90 -25.42
CA GLN A 108 -13.75 -8.57 -25.13
C GLN A 108 -13.65 -8.20 -23.66
N VAL A 109 -13.86 -9.17 -22.75
CA VAL A 109 -13.63 -8.98 -21.32
C VAL A 109 -12.17 -8.63 -21.07
N ARG A 110 -11.22 -9.34 -21.68
CA ARG A 110 -9.79 -9.02 -21.55
C ARG A 110 -9.47 -7.60 -22.00
N VAL A 111 -9.98 -7.19 -23.16
CA VAL A 111 -9.81 -5.81 -23.66
C VAL A 111 -10.37 -4.78 -22.68
N LEU A 112 -11.51 -5.05 -22.04
CA LEU A 112 -12.06 -4.17 -21.01
C LEU A 112 -11.17 -4.12 -19.76
N THR A 113 -10.72 -5.27 -19.25
CA THR A 113 -9.91 -5.31 -18.04
C THR A 113 -8.55 -4.64 -18.23
N ASP A 114 -7.89 -4.87 -19.36
CA ASP A 114 -6.61 -4.24 -19.70
C ASP A 114 -6.78 -2.71 -19.83
N ALA A 115 -7.85 -2.25 -20.51
CA ALA A 115 -8.13 -0.81 -20.60
C ALA A 115 -8.46 -0.16 -19.24
N VAL A 116 -9.10 -0.90 -18.33
CA VAL A 116 -9.34 -0.43 -16.95
C VAL A 116 -8.03 -0.36 -16.18
N ASP A 117 -7.11 -1.32 -16.36
CA ASP A 117 -5.80 -1.27 -15.73
C ASP A 117 -5.02 -0.01 -16.14
N ASP A 118 -5.02 0.34 -17.43
CA ASP A 118 -4.33 1.53 -17.98
C ASP A 118 -4.76 2.87 -17.34
N ILE A 119 -5.97 2.94 -16.78
CA ILE A 119 -6.49 4.14 -16.12
C ILE A 119 -6.43 4.09 -14.60
N THR A 120 -5.92 2.99 -14.04
CA THR A 120 -5.77 2.77 -12.60
C THR A 120 -4.29 2.70 -12.21
N SER A 121 -3.98 3.08 -10.97
CA SER A 121 -2.62 3.02 -10.45
C SER A 121 -2.23 1.58 -10.12
N ILE A 122 -1.12 1.10 -10.67
CA ILE A 122 -0.54 -0.20 -10.28
C ILE A 122 -0.23 -0.25 -8.78
N ASP A 123 0.23 0.86 -8.19
CA ASP A 123 0.55 0.93 -6.75
C ASP A 123 -0.69 0.66 -5.89
N ASP A 124 -1.83 1.25 -6.26
CA ASP A 124 -3.09 1.06 -5.53
C ASP A 124 -3.68 -0.32 -5.77
N PHE A 125 -3.54 -0.85 -6.99
CA PHE A 125 -3.97 -2.21 -7.33
C PHE A 125 -3.20 -3.25 -6.52
N LEU A 126 -1.87 -3.13 -6.42
CA LEU A 126 -1.03 -4.04 -5.66
C LEU A 126 -1.29 -3.96 -4.16
N ALA A 127 -1.47 -2.75 -3.62
CA ALA A 127 -1.79 -2.57 -2.20
C ALA A 127 -3.13 -3.23 -1.83
N VAL A 128 -4.17 -3.03 -2.66
CA VAL A 128 -5.49 -3.64 -2.44
C VAL A 128 -5.44 -5.15 -2.65
N SER A 129 -4.70 -5.63 -3.65
CA SER A 129 -4.58 -7.06 -3.92
C SER A 129 -3.83 -7.79 -2.81
N GLU A 130 -2.79 -7.18 -2.23
CA GLU A 130 -2.09 -7.70 -1.05
C GLU A 130 -3.05 -7.86 0.14
N ASN A 131 -3.87 -6.84 0.43
CA ASN A 131 -4.83 -6.89 1.54
C ASN A 131 -5.86 -8.00 1.36
N HIS A 132 -6.44 -8.13 0.17
CA HIS A 132 -7.44 -9.17 -0.05
C HIS A 132 -6.83 -10.58 -0.09
N ILE A 133 -5.58 -10.74 -0.56
CA ILE A 133 -4.88 -12.03 -0.45
C ILE A 133 -4.68 -12.41 1.01
N LEU A 134 -4.28 -11.46 1.86
CA LEU A 134 -4.15 -11.71 3.30
C LEU A 134 -5.48 -12.15 3.91
N GLU A 135 -6.57 -11.48 3.54
CA GLU A 135 -7.93 -11.84 3.98
C GLU A 135 -8.34 -13.24 3.51
N ASP A 136 -8.13 -13.56 2.23
CA ASP A 136 -8.54 -14.84 1.66
C ASP A 136 -7.67 -16.00 2.15
N VAL A 137 -6.36 -15.79 2.33
CA VAL A 137 -5.46 -16.77 2.97
C VAL A 137 -5.95 -17.07 4.39
N ASN A 138 -6.33 -16.05 5.16
CA ASN A 138 -6.88 -16.25 6.50
C ASN A 138 -8.20 -17.04 6.46
N LYS A 139 -9.12 -16.71 5.55
CA LYS A 139 -10.37 -17.48 5.35
C LYS A 139 -10.10 -18.93 4.92
N CYS A 140 -9.12 -19.16 4.07
CA CYS A 140 -8.72 -20.47 3.57
C CYS A 140 -8.19 -21.36 4.71
N VAL A 141 -7.35 -20.79 5.58
CA VAL A 141 -6.86 -21.49 6.79
C VAL A 141 -7.99 -21.76 7.79
N ILE A 142 -8.94 -20.84 7.96
CA ILE A 142 -10.13 -21.06 8.81
C ILE A 142 -10.99 -22.21 8.25
N ALA A 143 -11.27 -22.20 6.94
CA ALA A 143 -12.05 -23.25 6.28
C ALA A 143 -11.41 -24.64 6.49
N LEU A 144 -10.08 -24.71 6.44
CA LEU A 144 -9.33 -25.92 6.76
C LEU A 144 -9.58 -26.42 8.19
N GLN A 145 -9.45 -25.53 9.18
CA GLN A 145 -9.64 -25.85 10.60
C GLN A 145 -11.08 -26.28 10.91
N GLU A 146 -12.04 -25.67 10.22
CA GLU A 146 -13.47 -25.99 10.33
C GLU A 146 -13.87 -27.23 9.51
N LYS A 147 -12.94 -27.79 8.72
CA LYS A 147 -13.18 -28.90 7.78
C LYS A 147 -14.25 -28.60 6.73
N ASP A 148 -14.37 -27.33 6.35
CA ASP A 148 -15.27 -26.86 5.31
C ASP A 148 -14.59 -26.99 3.94
N VAL A 149 -14.82 -28.12 3.27
CA VAL A 149 -14.25 -28.42 1.94
C VAL A 149 -14.71 -27.42 0.88
N ASP A 150 -15.99 -27.03 0.90
CA ASP A 150 -16.55 -26.08 -0.05
C ASP A 150 -15.97 -24.67 0.17
N GLY A 151 -15.77 -24.29 1.44
CA GLY A 151 -15.08 -23.06 1.82
C GLY A 151 -13.62 -23.03 1.38
N LEU A 152 -12.93 -24.16 1.54
CA LEU A 152 -11.52 -24.31 1.17
C LEU A 152 -11.33 -24.16 -0.35
N ASP A 153 -12.10 -24.89 -1.16
CA ASP A 153 -11.98 -24.82 -2.62
C ASP A 153 -12.32 -23.43 -3.17
N ARG A 154 -13.40 -22.81 -2.65
CA ARG A 154 -13.82 -21.47 -3.05
C ARG A 154 -12.78 -20.41 -2.72
N THR A 155 -12.24 -20.41 -1.50
CA THR A 155 -11.23 -19.42 -1.07
C THR A 155 -9.90 -19.64 -1.78
N ALA A 156 -9.48 -20.89 -2.00
CA ALA A 156 -8.31 -21.21 -2.81
C ALA A 156 -8.48 -20.80 -4.29
N GLY A 157 -9.68 -20.92 -4.84
CA GLY A 157 -10.04 -20.39 -6.17
C GLY A 157 -9.81 -18.88 -6.27
N ALA A 158 -10.33 -18.11 -5.31
CA ALA A 158 -10.14 -16.67 -5.25
C ALA A 158 -8.65 -16.27 -5.11
N ILE A 159 -7.89 -16.97 -4.27
CA ILE A 159 -6.44 -16.75 -4.11
C ILE A 159 -5.71 -17.00 -5.44
N ARG A 160 -5.99 -18.13 -6.11
CA ARG A 160 -5.40 -18.47 -7.42
C ARG A 160 -5.72 -17.41 -8.47
N GLY A 161 -6.98 -17.02 -8.56
CA GLY A 161 -7.44 -15.97 -9.48
C GLY A 161 -6.73 -14.64 -9.23
N ARG A 162 -6.64 -14.21 -7.97
CA ARG A 162 -6.03 -12.91 -7.63
C ARG A 162 -4.52 -12.93 -7.82
N ALA A 163 -3.83 -14.01 -7.46
CA ALA A 163 -2.40 -14.16 -7.72
C ALA A 163 -2.09 -14.13 -9.23
N ALA A 164 -2.86 -14.85 -10.05
CA ALA A 164 -2.73 -14.83 -11.50
C ALA A 164 -2.98 -13.43 -12.08
N ARG A 165 -4.00 -12.71 -11.57
CA ARG A 165 -4.29 -11.33 -11.97
C ARG A 165 -3.15 -10.38 -11.62
N VAL A 166 -2.58 -10.49 -10.43
CA VAL A 166 -1.40 -9.70 -10.00
C VAL A 166 -0.23 -9.93 -10.95
N ILE A 167 0.07 -11.18 -11.26
CA ILE A 167 1.14 -11.53 -12.21
C ILE A 167 0.88 -10.86 -13.56
N HIS A 168 -0.33 -10.99 -14.13
CA HIS A 168 -0.70 -10.40 -15.41
C HIS A 168 -0.50 -8.88 -15.43
N VAL A 169 -1.10 -8.14 -14.49
CA VAL A 169 -0.98 -6.67 -14.40
C VAL A 169 0.48 -6.25 -14.34
N VAL A 170 1.27 -6.88 -13.45
CA VAL A 170 2.66 -6.49 -13.23
C VAL A 170 3.50 -6.80 -14.46
N THR A 171 3.33 -7.98 -15.08
CA THR A 171 4.09 -8.31 -16.29
C THR A 171 3.76 -7.37 -17.44
N SER A 172 2.48 -7.05 -17.66
CA SER A 172 2.07 -6.11 -18.71
C SER A 172 2.54 -4.69 -18.44
N GLU A 173 2.56 -4.26 -17.17
CA GLU A 173 3.12 -2.96 -16.81
C GLU A 173 4.63 -2.91 -17.06
N MET A 174 5.37 -3.99 -16.79
CA MET A 174 6.82 -4.04 -17.04
C MET A 174 7.18 -3.91 -18.53
N ASP A 175 6.28 -4.27 -19.46
CA ASP A 175 6.48 -4.09 -20.90
C ASP A 175 6.56 -2.60 -21.31
N ASN A 176 6.09 -1.68 -20.45
CA ASN A 176 6.18 -0.23 -20.66
C ASN A 176 7.56 0.36 -20.32
N TYR A 177 8.48 -0.43 -19.76
CA TYR A 177 9.81 0.00 -19.32
C TYR A 177 10.91 -0.67 -20.14
N GLU A 178 12.05 0.00 -20.29
CA GLU A 178 13.23 -0.61 -20.92
C GLU A 178 13.75 -1.78 -20.07
N PRO A 179 14.18 -2.90 -20.69
CA PRO A 179 14.81 -4.00 -19.97
C PRO A 179 16.04 -3.56 -19.17
N GLY A 180 16.12 -3.99 -17.90
CA GLY A 180 17.23 -3.71 -17.01
C GLY A 180 16.96 -4.23 -15.59
N VAL A 181 17.85 -4.00 -14.63
CA VAL A 181 17.75 -4.70 -13.33
C VAL A 181 16.48 -4.35 -12.53
N TYR A 182 15.80 -3.22 -12.82
CA TYR A 182 14.47 -2.94 -12.25
C TYR A 182 13.43 -3.93 -12.78
N THR A 183 13.27 -4.01 -14.11
CA THR A 183 12.30 -4.92 -14.75
C THR A 183 12.67 -6.38 -14.49
N GLU A 184 13.96 -6.74 -14.51
CA GLU A 184 14.42 -8.09 -14.15
C GLU A 184 14.03 -8.47 -12.72
N LYS A 185 14.29 -7.60 -11.73
CA LYS A 185 13.97 -7.89 -10.32
C LYS A 185 12.46 -8.07 -10.11
N VAL A 186 11.64 -7.25 -10.76
CA VAL A 186 10.17 -7.38 -10.70
C VAL A 186 9.73 -8.70 -11.37
N LEU A 187 10.24 -9.00 -12.55
CA LEU A 187 9.90 -10.21 -13.30
C LEU A 187 10.40 -11.50 -12.63
N GLU A 188 11.52 -11.46 -11.91
CA GLU A 188 11.99 -12.58 -11.09
C GLU A 188 11.01 -12.88 -9.94
N ALA A 189 10.52 -11.83 -9.26
CA ALA A 189 9.54 -11.99 -8.19
C ALA A 189 8.21 -12.55 -8.71
N THR A 190 7.71 -12.07 -9.86
CA THR A 190 6.49 -12.63 -10.48
C THR A 190 6.69 -14.08 -10.92
N LYS A 191 7.86 -14.43 -11.44
CA LYS A 191 8.22 -15.79 -11.85
C LYS A 191 8.34 -16.75 -10.67
N LEU A 192 8.84 -16.30 -9.52
CA LEU A 192 8.91 -17.08 -8.29
C LEU A 192 7.49 -17.38 -7.77
N LEU A 193 6.61 -16.37 -7.75
CA LEU A 193 5.23 -16.55 -7.36
C LEU A 193 4.52 -17.56 -8.28
N SER A 194 4.63 -17.38 -9.61
CA SER A 194 3.90 -18.20 -10.59
C SER A 194 4.39 -19.64 -10.70
N ASN A 195 5.71 -19.87 -10.67
CA ASN A 195 6.29 -21.18 -10.97
C ASN A 195 6.67 -21.99 -9.73
N THR A 196 6.73 -21.37 -8.54
CA THR A 196 7.15 -22.06 -7.31
C THR A 196 6.09 -21.99 -6.22
N VAL A 197 5.67 -20.77 -5.86
CA VAL A 197 4.75 -20.57 -4.72
C VAL A 197 3.34 -21.07 -5.05
N MET A 198 2.76 -20.63 -6.16
CA MET A 198 1.39 -20.99 -6.54
C MET A 198 1.20 -22.50 -6.81
N PRO A 199 2.13 -23.21 -7.47
CA PRO A 199 2.05 -24.66 -7.61
C PRO A 199 2.07 -25.38 -6.26
N ARG A 200 2.96 -25.00 -5.34
CA ARG A 200 3.02 -25.59 -3.99
C ARG A 200 1.75 -25.33 -3.19
N PHE A 201 1.20 -24.12 -3.25
CA PHE A 201 -0.08 -23.80 -2.62
C PHE A 201 -1.21 -24.66 -3.20
N THR A 202 -1.26 -24.81 -4.52
CA THR A 202 -2.30 -25.61 -5.20
C THR A 202 -2.22 -27.09 -4.80
N GLU A 203 -1.02 -27.66 -4.76
CA GLU A 203 -0.79 -29.04 -4.29
C GLU A 203 -1.28 -29.24 -2.85
N GLN A 204 -1.01 -28.28 -1.95
CA GLN A 204 -1.46 -28.36 -0.56
C GLN A 204 -2.98 -28.24 -0.42
N VAL A 205 -3.64 -27.42 -1.25
CA VAL A 205 -5.11 -27.34 -1.31
C VAL A 205 -5.71 -28.65 -1.79
N GLU A 206 -5.17 -29.23 -2.87
CA GLU A 206 -5.65 -30.52 -3.41
C GLU A 206 -5.51 -31.64 -2.37
N ALA A 207 -4.35 -31.72 -1.71
CA ALA A 207 -4.10 -32.71 -0.65
C ALA A 207 -5.04 -32.53 0.55
N ALA A 208 -5.31 -31.29 0.97
CA ALA A 208 -6.23 -31.00 2.06
C ALA A 208 -7.68 -31.37 1.70
N VAL A 209 -8.14 -31.02 0.49
CA VAL A 209 -9.47 -31.39 0.00
C VAL A 209 -9.63 -32.91 -0.07
N GLU A 210 -8.64 -33.64 -0.59
CA GLU A 210 -8.67 -35.10 -0.69
C GLU A 210 -8.71 -35.77 0.71
N ALA A 211 -7.87 -35.28 1.64
CA ALA A 211 -7.81 -35.80 3.00
C ALA A 211 -9.13 -35.58 3.77
N LEU A 212 -9.75 -34.41 3.60
CA LEU A 212 -11.03 -34.07 4.25
C LEU A 212 -12.24 -34.75 3.60
N SER A 213 -12.19 -35.01 2.29
CA SER A 213 -13.27 -35.69 1.54
C SER A 213 -13.29 -37.20 1.76
N SER A 214 -12.21 -37.78 2.30
CA SER A 214 -12.12 -39.19 2.62
C SER A 214 -12.94 -39.56 3.86
N ASP A 215 -13.54 -40.76 3.90
CA ASP A 215 -14.25 -41.30 5.07
C ASP A 215 -13.58 -42.59 5.58
N PRO A 216 -12.93 -42.60 6.78
CA PRO A 216 -12.75 -41.45 7.67
C PRO A 216 -11.69 -40.47 7.16
N ALA A 217 -11.82 -39.20 7.57
CA ALA A 217 -10.90 -38.13 7.19
C ALA A 217 -9.46 -38.51 7.52
N GLN A 218 -8.57 -38.32 6.53
CA GLN A 218 -7.16 -38.65 6.67
C GLN A 218 -6.41 -37.54 7.43
N PRO A 219 -5.34 -37.88 8.16
CA PRO A 219 -4.48 -36.88 8.78
C PRO A 219 -3.74 -36.09 7.70
N MET A 220 -3.67 -34.78 7.87
CA MET A 220 -2.91 -33.86 7.01
C MET A 220 -1.97 -32.99 7.83
N ASP A 221 -0.90 -32.49 7.21
CA ASP A 221 0.00 -31.54 7.85
C ASP A 221 -0.52 -30.11 7.70
N GLU A 222 -1.29 -29.65 8.69
CA GLU A 222 -1.79 -28.27 8.74
C GLU A 222 -0.67 -27.22 8.73
N ASN A 223 0.53 -27.53 9.24
CA ASN A 223 1.62 -26.55 9.26
C ASN A 223 2.18 -26.31 7.86
N GLU A 224 2.28 -27.36 7.05
CA GLU A 224 2.75 -27.23 5.67
C GLU A 224 1.75 -26.45 4.81
N PHE A 225 0.45 -26.68 5.01
CA PHE A 225 -0.60 -25.90 4.38
C PHE A 225 -0.53 -24.41 4.77
N ILE A 226 -0.38 -24.11 6.06
CA ILE A 226 -0.28 -22.73 6.55
C ILE A 226 0.98 -22.05 6.00
N ASP A 227 2.12 -22.75 5.95
CA ASP A 227 3.36 -22.24 5.33
C ASP A 227 3.16 -21.92 3.85
N ALA A 228 2.60 -22.85 3.08
CA ALA A 228 2.34 -22.63 1.66
C ALA A 228 1.38 -21.46 1.41
N SER A 229 0.33 -21.33 2.23
CA SER A 229 -0.64 -20.23 2.13
C SER A 229 0.00 -18.87 2.48
N ARG A 230 0.86 -18.83 3.50
CA ARG A 230 1.62 -17.63 3.87
C ARG A 230 2.58 -17.20 2.75
N LEU A 231 3.23 -18.15 2.07
CA LEU A 231 4.13 -17.85 0.97
C LEU A 231 3.43 -17.14 -0.20
N VAL A 232 2.13 -17.36 -0.42
CA VAL A 232 1.35 -16.62 -1.43
C VAL A 232 1.29 -15.14 -1.06
N TYR A 233 0.96 -14.82 0.19
CA TYR A 233 0.94 -13.44 0.69
C TYR A 233 2.34 -12.81 0.61
N ASP A 234 3.37 -13.49 1.10
CA ASP A 234 4.75 -13.00 1.08
C ASP A 234 5.23 -12.76 -0.35
N GLY A 235 4.92 -13.65 -1.30
CA GLY A 235 5.28 -13.50 -2.71
C GLY A 235 4.62 -12.30 -3.39
N ILE A 236 3.33 -12.04 -3.12
CA ILE A 236 2.63 -10.85 -3.65
C ILE A 236 3.19 -9.57 -3.02
N ARG A 237 3.50 -9.60 -1.72
CA ARG A 237 4.15 -8.49 -1.03
C ARG A 237 5.54 -8.19 -1.59
N ASP A 238 6.32 -9.20 -1.94
CA ASP A 238 7.64 -9.02 -2.53
C ASP A 238 7.58 -8.44 -3.94
N ILE A 239 6.60 -8.85 -4.75
CA ILE A 239 6.31 -8.20 -6.06
C ILE A 239 6.00 -6.72 -5.84
N ARG A 240 5.12 -6.37 -4.90
CA ARG A 240 4.79 -4.97 -4.58
C ARG A 240 6.02 -4.17 -4.16
N LYS A 241 6.86 -4.72 -3.29
CA LYS A 241 8.13 -4.08 -2.90
C LYS A 241 9.06 -3.88 -4.09
N ALA A 242 9.18 -4.87 -4.98
CA ALA A 242 10.02 -4.75 -6.16
C ALA A 242 9.54 -3.63 -7.10
N VAL A 243 8.24 -3.52 -7.34
CA VAL A 243 7.63 -2.44 -8.15
C VAL A 243 7.84 -1.07 -7.52
N LEU A 244 7.72 -0.96 -6.19
CA LEU A 244 7.95 0.31 -5.47
C LEU A 244 9.43 0.72 -5.42
N MET A 245 10.36 -0.22 -5.56
CA MET A 245 11.80 0.01 -5.63
C MET A 245 12.25 0.48 -7.02
N ILE A 246 11.73 1.62 -7.48
CA ILE A 246 12.38 2.39 -8.54
C ILE A 246 13.68 2.95 -7.93
N ARG A 247 14.83 2.54 -8.47
CA ARG A 247 16.18 2.66 -7.89
C ARG A 247 16.64 4.05 -7.44
N THR A 248 17.64 4.00 -6.53
CA THR A 248 18.52 5.09 -6.07
C THR A 248 19.36 5.70 -7.22
N PRO A 249 19.76 6.98 -7.13
CA PRO A 249 20.46 7.72 -8.20
C PRO A 249 21.88 7.24 -8.58
N GLU A 250 22.46 6.29 -7.86
CA GLU A 250 23.90 5.93 -7.96
C GLU A 250 24.28 5.19 -9.26
N GLU A 251 23.32 4.88 -10.14
CA GLU A 251 23.56 4.30 -11.47
C GLU A 251 23.16 5.25 -12.62
N LEU A 252 22.81 6.51 -12.32
CA LEU A 252 22.55 7.57 -13.31
C LEU A 252 23.79 8.41 -13.64
N ASP A 253 24.96 8.03 -13.16
CA ASP A 253 26.23 8.67 -13.50
C ASP A 253 26.96 7.78 -14.50
N ASP A 254 26.62 7.93 -15.79
CA ASP A 254 27.49 7.66 -16.96
C ASP A 254 26.69 7.78 -18.26
N SER A 255 26.24 8.99 -18.59
CA SER A 255 26.25 9.46 -19.99
C SER A 255 26.00 10.97 -20.03
N ASP A 256 26.97 11.66 -20.64
CA ASP A 256 26.96 13.07 -21.03
C ASP A 256 25.57 13.61 -21.33
N PHE A 257 25.01 14.40 -20.41
CA PHE A 257 24.02 15.40 -20.77
C PHE A 257 24.78 16.68 -21.11
N GLU A 258 25.49 16.67 -22.25
CA GLU A 258 25.82 17.93 -22.91
C GLU A 258 24.50 18.65 -23.19
N THR A 259 24.40 19.87 -22.69
CA THR A 259 23.31 20.81 -22.97
C THR A 259 23.26 21.10 -24.46
N GLU A 260 22.46 20.34 -25.22
CA GLU A 260 22.05 20.73 -26.55
C GLU A 260 20.73 21.52 -26.47
N ASP A 261 20.82 22.82 -26.76
CA ASP A 261 19.71 23.74 -26.99
C ASP A 261 18.79 23.21 -28.11
N PHE A 262 17.71 22.50 -27.76
CA PHE A 262 16.63 22.20 -28.69
C PHE A 262 15.56 23.29 -28.66
N ASP A 263 15.79 24.32 -29.47
CA ASP A 263 14.82 25.35 -29.85
C ASP A 263 13.80 24.74 -30.85
N VAL A 264 12.88 23.89 -30.37
CA VAL A 264 11.78 23.34 -31.20
C VAL A 264 10.52 24.17 -31.01
N ARG A 265 10.34 25.14 -31.91
CA ARG A 265 9.03 25.76 -32.16
C ARG A 265 8.04 24.69 -32.65
N SER A 266 7.19 24.20 -31.76
CA SER A 266 5.95 23.52 -32.14
C SER A 266 4.88 24.54 -32.50
N ARG A 267 4.57 24.62 -33.81
CA ARG A 267 3.45 25.37 -34.38
C ARG A 267 2.19 24.50 -34.35
N THR A 268 1.44 24.52 -33.25
CA THR A 268 0.02 24.14 -33.24
C THR A 268 -0.60 24.46 -31.88
N SER A 269 -1.05 25.69 -31.69
CA SER A 269 -2.14 25.96 -30.73
C SER A 269 -3.12 26.94 -31.34
N ILE A 270 -4.38 26.53 -31.31
CA ILE A 270 -5.55 27.32 -31.67
C ILE A 270 -5.53 28.59 -30.83
N GLN A 271 -5.47 29.74 -31.49
CA GLN A 271 -5.57 31.05 -30.86
C GLN A 271 -6.96 31.17 -30.23
N THR A 272 -7.01 31.23 -28.90
CA THR A 272 -8.15 31.83 -28.20
C THR A 272 -7.88 33.32 -28.13
N GLU A 273 -8.90 34.12 -28.47
CA GLU A 273 -8.81 35.57 -28.71
C GLU A 273 -8.52 36.43 -27.46
N ASP A 274 -8.15 35.82 -26.32
CA ASP A 274 -7.79 36.53 -25.09
C ASP A 274 -6.28 36.78 -24.91
N ASP A 275 -5.43 36.25 -25.79
CA ASP A 275 -3.96 36.43 -25.73
C ASP A 275 -3.45 37.72 -26.42
N GLN A 276 -4.35 38.59 -26.90
CA GLN A 276 -4.00 39.77 -27.70
C GLN A 276 -3.85 41.10 -26.93
N LEU A 277 -3.83 41.12 -25.59
CA LEU A 277 -3.81 42.39 -24.84
C LEU A 277 -2.74 42.57 -23.75
N ILE A 278 -1.62 41.83 -23.76
CA ILE A 278 -0.47 42.20 -22.91
C ILE A 278 0.83 42.21 -23.70
N ALA A 279 1.27 43.43 -24.02
CA ALA A 279 2.48 43.76 -24.76
C ALA A 279 3.75 43.10 -24.20
N GLY A 280 4.33 42.15 -24.93
CA GLY A 280 5.79 41.88 -25.03
C GLY A 280 6.62 41.65 -23.75
N GLN A 281 6.01 41.59 -22.57
CA GLN A 281 6.69 41.48 -21.28
C GLN A 281 6.45 40.09 -20.68
N SER A 282 7.52 39.43 -20.23
CA SER A 282 7.44 38.13 -19.53
C SER A 282 6.52 38.22 -18.31
N ALA A 283 5.82 37.12 -17.95
CA ALA A 283 4.92 37.11 -16.79
C ALA A 283 5.61 37.57 -15.49
N ARG A 284 6.89 37.24 -15.29
CA ARG A 284 7.70 37.77 -14.18
C ARG A 284 7.81 39.30 -14.18
N ALA A 285 7.96 39.93 -15.35
CA ALA A 285 8.05 41.38 -15.47
C ALA A 285 6.73 42.07 -15.13
N ILE A 286 5.60 41.41 -15.40
CA ILE A 286 4.26 41.85 -14.96
C ILE A 286 4.18 41.78 -13.43
N MET A 287 4.63 40.68 -12.81
CA MET A 287 4.70 40.54 -11.34
C MET A 287 5.58 41.62 -10.69
N ALA A 288 6.69 42.00 -11.34
CA ALA A 288 7.58 43.07 -10.87
C ALA A 288 6.93 44.46 -10.91
N GLN A 289 5.91 44.66 -11.76
CA GLN A 289 5.23 45.94 -11.96
C GLN A 289 3.90 46.05 -11.18
N LEU A 290 3.56 45.06 -10.36
CA LEU A 290 2.33 45.08 -9.57
C LEU A 290 2.20 46.36 -8.69
N PRO A 291 0.97 46.84 -8.46
CA PRO A 291 0.69 47.94 -7.53
C PRO A 291 1.28 47.70 -6.13
N GLN A 292 1.67 48.78 -5.47
CA GLN A 292 2.37 48.72 -4.18
C GLN A 292 1.56 48.01 -3.09
N GLU A 293 0.23 48.14 -3.11
CA GLU A 293 -0.67 47.45 -2.17
C GLU A 293 -0.62 45.92 -2.36
N GLN A 294 -0.59 45.44 -3.61
CA GLN A 294 -0.50 44.01 -3.91
C GLN A 294 0.89 43.46 -3.61
N LYS A 295 1.95 44.25 -3.89
CA LYS A 295 3.33 43.91 -3.49
C LYS A 295 3.49 43.79 -1.97
N ALA A 296 2.82 44.65 -1.20
CA ALA A 296 2.86 44.56 0.27
C ALA A 296 2.22 43.26 0.78
N LYS A 297 1.06 42.86 0.22
CA LYS A 297 0.39 41.58 0.54
C LYS A 297 1.26 40.38 0.17
N ILE A 298 1.89 40.40 -1.01
CA ILE A 298 2.82 39.34 -1.43
C ILE A 298 4.02 39.29 -0.49
N ALA A 299 4.60 40.44 -0.12
CA ALA A 299 5.76 40.49 0.77
C ALA A 299 5.46 39.92 2.16
N GLU A 300 4.26 40.14 2.70
CA GLU A 300 3.81 39.56 3.96
C GLU A 300 3.71 38.01 3.88
N GLN A 301 3.10 37.48 2.81
CA GLN A 301 3.00 36.04 2.60
C GLN A 301 4.37 35.38 2.38
N VAL A 302 5.26 36.04 1.63
CA VAL A 302 6.65 35.60 1.44
C VAL A 302 7.40 35.58 2.77
N ALA A 303 7.18 36.55 3.66
CA ALA A 303 7.82 36.57 4.98
C ALA A 303 7.37 35.38 5.84
N SER A 304 6.07 35.06 5.83
CA SER A 304 5.54 33.85 6.48
C SER A 304 6.14 32.58 5.91
N PHE A 305 6.29 32.48 4.58
CA PHE A 305 6.94 31.35 3.93
C PHE A 305 8.42 31.22 4.33
N GLN A 306 9.15 32.33 4.41
CA GLN A 306 10.56 32.34 4.84
C GLN A 306 10.74 31.85 6.29
N GLU A 307 9.75 32.09 7.16
CA GLU A 307 9.75 31.53 8.52
C GLU A 307 9.68 29.99 8.49
N GLU A 308 8.74 29.43 7.73
CA GLU A 308 8.61 27.96 7.58
C GLU A 308 9.84 27.34 6.90
N LYS A 309 10.38 28.02 5.88
CA LYS A 309 11.63 27.63 5.24
C LYS A 309 12.80 27.58 6.23
N SER A 310 12.88 28.55 7.15
CA SER A 310 13.93 28.57 8.18
C SER A 310 13.82 27.39 9.14
N LYS A 311 12.59 26.93 9.45
CA LYS A 311 12.36 25.72 10.26
C LYS A 311 12.81 24.47 9.51
N LEU A 312 12.49 24.37 8.21
CA LEU A 312 12.94 23.26 7.37
C LEU A 312 14.47 23.20 7.27
N ASP A 313 15.13 24.33 7.00
CA ASP A 313 16.60 24.41 6.95
C ASP A 313 17.24 23.98 8.28
N ALA A 314 16.69 24.44 9.41
CA ALA A 314 17.18 24.07 10.74
C ALA A 314 17.03 22.57 11.01
N GLU A 315 16.01 21.91 10.45
CA GLU A 315 15.84 20.47 10.57
C GLU A 315 16.77 19.70 9.64
N VAL A 316 16.78 20.03 8.35
CA VAL A 316 17.57 19.37 7.31
C VAL A 316 19.08 19.51 7.60
N SER A 317 19.54 20.63 8.17
CA SER A 317 20.95 20.85 8.53
C SER A 317 21.48 19.92 9.62
N LYS A 318 20.62 19.21 10.36
CA LYS A 318 21.03 18.22 11.37
C LYS A 318 21.47 16.89 10.75
N TRP A 319 21.15 16.67 9.48
CA TRP A 319 21.30 15.40 8.81
C TRP A 319 22.32 15.51 7.67
N ASP A 320 23.18 14.49 7.55
CA ASP A 320 24.05 14.32 6.40
C ASP A 320 23.21 13.89 5.19
N ASP A 321 23.52 14.43 4.01
CA ASP A 321 22.81 14.12 2.77
C ASP A 321 23.49 13.02 1.95
N SER A 322 24.68 12.57 2.34
CA SER A 322 25.37 11.44 1.73
C SER A 322 24.58 10.14 1.94
N GLY A 323 23.83 9.71 0.93
CA GLY A 323 23.02 8.48 0.97
C GLY A 323 21.66 8.63 1.66
N ASN A 324 21.15 9.86 1.83
CA ASN A 324 19.80 10.09 2.38
C ASN A 324 18.93 10.88 1.39
N ASP A 325 18.28 10.13 0.49
CA ASP A 325 17.44 10.69 -0.56
C ASP A 325 16.27 11.53 -0.04
N ILE A 326 15.76 11.27 1.17
CA ILE A 326 14.70 12.10 1.77
C ILE A 326 15.19 13.52 2.04
N ILE A 327 16.42 13.65 2.53
CA ILE A 327 17.04 14.97 2.81
C ILE A 327 17.37 15.68 1.50
N VAL A 328 17.87 14.96 0.49
CA VAL A 328 18.14 15.51 -0.85
C VAL A 328 16.85 16.02 -1.51
N LEU A 329 15.79 15.21 -1.50
CA LEU A 329 14.48 15.58 -2.05
C LEU A 329 13.86 16.77 -1.31
N ALA A 330 13.98 16.81 0.03
CA ALA A 330 13.50 17.94 0.82
C ALA A 330 14.22 19.25 0.45
N LYS A 331 15.55 19.22 0.28
CA LYS A 331 16.33 20.38 -0.20
C LYS A 331 15.92 20.78 -1.62
N GLN A 332 15.76 19.82 -2.53
CA GLN A 332 15.34 20.08 -3.90
C GLN A 332 13.95 20.72 -3.97
N MET A 333 12.96 20.16 -3.27
CA MET A 333 11.60 20.72 -3.21
C MET A 333 11.61 22.13 -2.60
N CYS A 334 12.40 22.35 -1.54
CA CYS A 334 12.58 23.67 -0.93
C CYS A 334 13.16 24.69 -1.92
N MET A 335 14.17 24.31 -2.72
CA MET A 335 14.77 25.17 -3.73
C MET A 335 13.74 25.60 -4.79
N ILE A 336 12.97 24.65 -5.33
CA ILE A 336 11.96 24.95 -6.35
C ILE A 336 10.82 25.82 -5.77
N MET A 337 10.39 25.55 -4.54
CA MET A 337 9.40 26.39 -3.85
C MET A 337 9.90 27.83 -3.64
N MET A 338 11.22 28.02 -3.40
CA MET A 338 11.81 29.36 -3.34
C MET A 338 11.78 30.06 -4.71
N GLU A 339 12.10 29.36 -5.79
CA GLU A 339 12.05 29.93 -7.15
C GLU A 339 10.64 30.37 -7.54
N MET A 340 9.63 29.56 -7.20
CA MET A 340 8.21 29.90 -7.38
C MET A 340 7.80 31.10 -6.52
N THR A 341 8.27 31.17 -5.28
CA THR A 341 8.00 32.30 -4.38
C THR A 341 8.67 33.59 -4.90
N ASP A 342 9.89 33.51 -5.41
CA ASP A 342 10.59 34.66 -6.00
C ASP A 342 9.96 35.14 -7.30
N PHE A 343 9.38 34.24 -8.10
CA PHE A 343 8.58 34.60 -9.27
C PHE A 343 7.42 35.53 -8.89
N THR A 344 6.72 35.27 -7.78
CA THR A 344 5.62 36.14 -7.31
C THR A 344 6.09 37.55 -6.93
N ARG A 345 7.37 37.71 -6.63
CA ARG A 345 8.01 39.00 -6.30
C ARG A 345 8.55 39.70 -7.55
N GLY A 346 8.38 39.11 -8.73
CA GLY A 346 8.96 39.58 -9.99
C GLY A 346 10.48 39.41 -10.06
N LYS A 347 11.04 38.46 -9.30
CA LYS A 347 12.47 38.13 -9.24
C LYS A 347 12.66 36.63 -9.50
N GLY A 348 13.89 36.15 -9.40
CA GLY A 348 14.20 34.73 -9.57
C GLY A 348 14.32 34.27 -11.03
N PRO A 349 14.59 32.97 -11.24
CA PRO A 349 14.95 32.41 -12.54
C PRO A 349 13.76 32.17 -13.48
N LEU A 350 12.56 31.93 -12.94
CA LEU A 350 11.34 31.64 -13.70
C LEU A 350 10.87 32.90 -14.44
N LYS A 351 10.62 32.83 -15.75
CA LYS A 351 10.28 34.01 -16.58
C LYS A 351 8.79 34.05 -16.92
N ASN A 352 8.21 32.90 -17.24
CA ASN A 352 6.86 32.78 -17.76
C ASN A 352 6.00 31.79 -16.96
N THR A 353 4.68 31.83 -17.16
CA THR A 353 3.74 30.89 -16.53
C THR A 353 4.08 29.43 -16.84
N SER A 354 4.61 29.14 -18.03
CA SER A 354 5.10 27.80 -18.40
C SER A 354 6.19 27.29 -17.45
N ASP A 355 7.13 28.16 -17.04
CA ASP A 355 8.22 27.80 -16.13
C ASP A 355 7.68 27.49 -14.73
N VAL A 356 6.66 28.23 -14.28
CA VAL A 356 5.97 28.00 -13.00
C VAL A 356 5.22 26.67 -13.00
N ILE A 357 4.57 26.32 -14.12
CA ILE A 357 3.90 25.02 -14.29
C ILE A 357 4.94 23.89 -14.26
N SER A 358 6.08 24.06 -14.94
CA SER A 358 7.18 23.08 -14.91
C SER A 358 7.75 22.91 -13.49
N ALA A 359 7.97 24.01 -12.77
CA ALA A 359 8.42 23.99 -11.37
C ALA A 359 7.42 23.24 -10.46
N ALA A 360 6.12 23.48 -10.62
CA ALA A 360 5.09 22.76 -9.88
C ALA A 360 5.10 21.24 -10.17
N LYS A 361 5.28 20.84 -11.44
CA LYS A 361 5.43 19.43 -11.83
C LYS A 361 6.66 18.78 -11.18
N LYS A 362 7.80 19.48 -11.17
CA LYS A 362 9.04 18.99 -10.51
C LYS A 362 8.85 18.79 -9.00
N ILE A 363 8.11 19.67 -8.32
CA ILE A 363 7.78 19.48 -6.89
C ILE A 363 6.89 18.26 -6.71
N ALA A 364 5.87 18.08 -7.56
CA ALA A 364 4.98 16.93 -7.48
C ALA A 364 5.72 15.60 -7.70
N GLU A 365 6.64 15.55 -8.68
CA GLU A 365 7.50 14.39 -8.93
C GLU A 365 8.41 14.08 -7.73
N ALA A 366 9.09 15.09 -7.17
CA ALA A 366 9.93 14.93 -5.99
C ALA A 366 9.12 14.50 -4.75
N GLY A 367 7.91 15.03 -4.57
CA GLY A 367 6.99 14.62 -3.51
C GLY A 367 6.55 13.17 -3.64
N SER A 368 6.25 12.71 -4.86
CA SER A 368 5.93 11.30 -5.14
C SER A 368 7.09 10.36 -4.79
N ARG A 369 8.33 10.75 -5.12
CA ARG A 369 9.54 9.98 -4.73
C ARG A 369 9.72 9.93 -3.21
N MET A 370 9.54 11.07 -2.53
CA MET A 370 9.65 11.15 -1.07
C MET A 370 8.60 10.28 -0.37
N ASP A 371 7.38 10.25 -0.90
CA ASP A 371 6.30 9.42 -0.40
C ASP A 371 6.59 7.91 -0.57
N LYS A 372 7.16 7.48 -1.71
CA LYS A 372 7.62 6.09 -1.91
C LYS A 372 8.69 5.67 -0.89
N LEU A 373 9.67 6.53 -0.63
CA LEU A 373 10.70 6.28 0.40
C LEU A 373 10.08 6.22 1.80
N GLY A 374 9.18 7.15 2.13
CA GLY A 374 8.46 7.17 3.41
C GLY A 374 7.66 5.90 3.67
N ARG A 375 6.92 5.41 2.67
CA ARG A 375 6.19 4.14 2.74
C ARG A 375 7.12 2.95 2.96
N THR A 376 8.24 2.89 2.25
CA THR A 376 9.26 1.85 2.42
C THR A 376 9.81 1.83 3.85
N ILE A 377 10.11 3.00 4.42
CA ILE A 377 10.62 3.09 5.80
C ILE A 377 9.55 2.66 6.81
N ALA A 378 8.30 3.06 6.63
CA ALA A 378 7.19 2.68 7.51
C ALA A 378 7.05 1.15 7.61
N ASP A 379 7.14 0.44 6.49
CA ASP A 379 7.08 -1.03 6.44
C ASP A 379 8.20 -1.71 7.25
N HIS A 380 9.38 -1.09 7.34
CA HIS A 380 10.51 -1.61 8.12
C HIS A 380 10.36 -1.34 9.63
N VAL A 381 9.71 -0.24 10.02
CA VAL A 381 9.45 0.10 11.43
C VAL A 381 8.46 -0.90 12.04
N ASP A 382 7.45 -1.33 11.30
CA ASP A 382 6.50 -2.36 11.75
C ASP A 382 7.18 -3.73 11.93
N SER A 383 8.13 -4.07 11.06
CA SER A 383 8.98 -5.27 11.20
C SER A 383 9.86 -5.21 12.46
N ALA A 384 10.48 -4.07 12.76
CA ALA A 384 11.29 -3.91 13.97
C ALA A 384 10.45 -3.97 15.26
N MET A 385 9.24 -3.39 15.26
CA MET A 385 8.29 -3.54 16.37
C MET A 385 7.84 -5.00 16.54
N SER A 386 7.61 -5.73 15.44
CA SER A 386 7.29 -7.15 15.49
C SER A 386 8.43 -8.00 16.09
N LEU A 387 9.69 -7.66 15.79
CA LEU A 387 10.88 -8.31 16.34
C LEU A 387 11.03 -8.03 17.85
N ILE A 388 10.78 -6.80 18.29
CA ILE A 388 10.79 -6.44 19.72
C ILE A 388 9.69 -7.20 20.46
N GLN A 389 8.51 -7.34 19.86
CA GLN A 389 7.40 -8.09 20.45
C GLN A 389 7.69 -9.60 20.51
N ALA A 390 8.32 -10.17 19.48
CA ALA A 390 8.79 -11.56 19.48
C ALA A 390 9.84 -11.81 20.58
N ALA A 391 10.82 -10.90 20.72
CA ALA A 391 11.83 -10.96 21.78
C ALA A 391 11.21 -10.90 23.19
N LYS A 392 10.18 -10.05 23.38
CA LYS A 392 9.41 -9.96 24.62
C LYS A 392 8.65 -11.25 24.92
N ASN A 393 8.03 -11.87 23.92
CA ASN A 393 7.34 -13.15 24.05
C ASN A 393 8.30 -14.27 24.42
N LEU A 394 9.48 -14.34 23.78
CA LEU A 394 10.52 -15.30 24.09
C LEU A 394 11.04 -15.16 25.53
N MET A 395 11.31 -13.92 25.98
CA MET A 395 11.71 -13.65 27.36
C MET A 395 10.67 -14.15 28.38
N ASN A 396 9.38 -13.94 28.12
CA ASN A 396 8.32 -14.46 28.98
C ASN A 396 8.30 -16.00 29.03
N ALA A 397 8.46 -16.66 27.88
CA ALA A 397 8.52 -18.12 27.81
C ALA A 397 9.72 -18.67 28.60
N VAL A 398 10.91 -18.07 28.45
CA VAL A 398 12.12 -18.44 29.21
C VAL A 398 11.87 -18.34 30.71
N VAL A 399 11.25 -17.25 31.19
CA VAL A 399 10.92 -17.08 32.62
C VAL A 399 9.97 -18.17 33.13
N GLN A 400 8.95 -18.53 32.36
CA GLN A 400 8.01 -19.59 32.75
C GLN A 400 8.69 -20.97 32.78
N THR A 401 9.54 -21.28 31.81
CA THR A 401 10.31 -22.54 31.78
C THR A 401 11.23 -22.67 32.99
N VAL A 402 11.91 -21.59 33.39
CA VAL A 402 12.75 -21.57 34.60
C VAL A 402 11.90 -21.80 35.86
N LYS A 403 10.73 -21.15 35.98
CA LYS A 403 9.81 -21.38 37.11
C LYS A 403 9.29 -22.81 37.17
N ALA A 404 8.86 -23.36 36.04
CA ALA A 404 8.39 -24.75 35.96
C ALA A 404 9.48 -25.75 36.31
N SER A 405 10.72 -25.51 35.85
CA SER A 405 11.90 -26.33 36.16
C SER A 405 12.24 -26.32 37.65
N TYR A 406 12.13 -25.18 38.32
CA TYR A 406 12.29 -25.08 39.78
C TYR A 406 11.22 -25.90 40.53
N VAL A 407 9.94 -25.79 40.14
CA VAL A 407 8.84 -26.54 40.77
C VAL A 407 9.00 -28.05 40.53
N ALA A 408 9.39 -28.46 39.33
CA ALA A 408 9.64 -29.86 39.01
C ALA A 408 10.84 -30.41 39.83
N SER A 409 11.93 -29.65 39.91
CA SER A 409 13.14 -30.03 40.68
C SER A 409 12.86 -30.22 42.17
N THR A 410 12.05 -29.33 42.77
CA THR A 410 11.67 -29.45 44.19
C THR A 410 10.71 -30.62 44.46
N LYS A 411 9.79 -30.95 43.54
CA LYS A 411 8.94 -32.14 43.64
C LYS A 411 9.75 -33.44 43.44
N TYR A 412 10.70 -33.45 42.51
CA TYR A 412 11.57 -34.60 42.24
C TYR A 412 12.44 -34.95 43.45
N GLN A 413 13.06 -33.95 44.09
CA GLN A 413 13.81 -34.13 45.34
C GLN A 413 12.96 -34.68 46.50
N LYS A 414 11.65 -34.45 46.48
CA LYS A 414 10.71 -34.93 47.51
C LYS A 414 10.20 -36.36 47.25
N SER A 415 10.24 -36.80 45.98
CA SER A 415 9.68 -38.09 45.54
C SER A 415 10.67 -39.25 45.59
N GLN A 416 11.98 -38.99 45.53
CA GLN A 416 13.01 -40.01 45.69
C GLN A 416 13.72 -39.80 47.02
N GLY A 417 13.42 -40.65 48.01
CA GLY A 417 14.20 -40.75 49.23
C GLY A 417 15.63 -41.15 48.90
N MET A 418 16.51 -40.15 48.86
CA MET A 418 17.97 -40.22 49.04
C MET A 418 18.64 -41.54 48.57
N ALA A 419 18.51 -41.92 47.30
CA ALA A 419 19.38 -42.93 46.71
C ALA A 419 19.42 -42.86 45.17
N SER A 420 20.65 -42.78 44.66
CA SER A 420 21.13 -43.14 43.31
C SER A 420 20.57 -42.41 42.08
N LEU A 421 21.27 -41.34 41.67
CA LEU A 421 21.82 -41.17 40.31
C LEU A 421 22.76 -39.93 40.31
N ASN A 422 24.06 -40.18 40.14
CA ASN A 422 25.10 -39.15 39.99
C ASN A 422 24.98 -38.45 38.62
N LEU A 423 24.08 -37.47 38.51
CA LEU A 423 24.15 -36.41 37.52
C LEU A 423 24.08 -35.05 38.25
N PRO A 424 24.80 -34.01 37.79
CA PRO A 424 24.88 -32.74 38.50
C PRO A 424 23.49 -32.08 38.55
N ALA A 425 22.79 -32.22 39.67
CA ALA A 425 21.52 -31.56 39.91
C ALA A 425 21.75 -30.06 40.07
N VAL A 426 21.04 -29.25 39.28
CA VAL A 426 21.07 -27.78 39.37
C VAL A 426 20.63 -27.35 40.77
N SER A 427 21.50 -26.64 41.50
CA SER A 427 21.18 -26.14 42.84
C SER A 427 20.48 -24.77 42.77
N TRP A 428 19.22 -24.71 43.16
CA TRP A 428 18.44 -23.46 43.19
C TRP A 428 18.68 -22.70 44.48
N LYS A 429 19.35 -21.54 44.40
CA LYS A 429 19.52 -20.62 45.54
C LYS A 429 18.75 -19.32 45.26
N MET A 430 17.68 -19.07 46.02
CA MET A 430 16.98 -17.79 45.94
C MET A 430 17.80 -16.71 46.61
N LYS A 431 18.13 -15.65 45.86
CA LYS A 431 18.70 -14.43 46.42
C LYS A 431 17.60 -13.68 47.18
N ALA A 432 17.90 -13.18 48.38
CA ALA A 432 16.95 -12.39 49.15
C ALA A 432 16.52 -11.14 48.35
N PRO A 433 15.22 -10.84 48.23
CA PRO A 433 14.76 -9.67 47.50
C PRO A 433 15.25 -8.39 48.18
N GLU A 434 15.74 -7.45 47.37
CA GLU A 434 16.17 -6.15 47.87
C GLU A 434 14.98 -5.37 48.46
N LYS A 435 15.21 -4.70 49.59
CA LYS A 435 14.19 -3.88 50.25
C LYS A 435 13.84 -2.71 49.32
N LYS A 436 12.57 -2.64 48.89
CA LYS A 436 12.08 -1.48 48.15
C LYS A 436 11.95 -0.28 49.11
N PRO A 437 12.51 0.90 48.78
CA PRO A 437 12.31 2.10 49.59
C PRO A 437 10.83 2.53 49.52
N LEU A 438 10.22 2.83 50.67
CA LEU A 438 8.80 3.19 50.77
C LEU A 438 8.45 4.55 50.15
N VAL A 439 9.45 5.38 49.82
CA VAL A 439 9.25 6.69 49.19
C VAL A 439 10.17 6.79 47.98
N LYS A 440 9.59 7.04 46.80
CA LYS A 440 10.35 7.39 45.59
C LYS A 440 10.97 8.78 45.81
N ARG A 441 12.30 8.87 45.85
CA ARG A 441 12.96 10.15 45.56
C ARG A 441 12.79 10.42 44.07
N GLU A 442 12.19 11.54 43.71
CA GLU A 442 12.18 12.02 42.33
C GLU A 442 13.61 12.05 41.79
N LYS A 443 13.84 11.41 40.65
CA LYS A 443 15.07 11.64 39.89
C LYS A 443 14.94 13.04 39.29
N GLN A 444 15.99 13.85 39.42
CA GLN A 444 16.14 15.09 38.67
C GLN A 444 16.08 14.76 37.18
N ASP A 445 14.93 14.96 36.56
CA ASP A 445 14.85 15.13 35.12
C ASP A 445 15.44 16.49 34.79
N GLU A 446 16.42 16.48 33.89
CA GLU A 446 16.90 17.64 33.15
C GLU A 446 15.74 18.25 32.36
N THR A 447 14.96 19.08 33.03
CA THR A 447 14.09 20.06 32.39
C THR A 447 14.54 21.43 32.88
N GLN A 448 15.50 22.03 32.16
CA GLN A 448 15.73 23.46 32.24
C GLN A 448 14.42 24.18 31.88
N THR A 449 13.66 24.57 32.91
CA THR A 449 12.52 25.48 32.77
C THR A 449 12.70 26.69 33.66
N LYS A 450 13.23 27.75 33.02
CA LYS A 450 12.93 29.17 33.20
C LYS A 450 12.71 29.66 34.65
N ILE A 451 13.77 30.28 35.17
CA ILE A 451 13.76 31.15 36.35
C ILE A 451 12.66 32.23 36.18
N LYS A 452 11.59 32.15 36.98
CA LYS A 452 10.75 33.31 37.31
C LYS A 452 11.26 33.92 38.61
N ARG A 453 11.71 35.19 38.52
CA ARG A 453 12.13 36.02 39.65
C ARG A 453 11.05 36.07 40.74
N ALA A 454 11.46 35.84 41.99
CA ALA A 454 10.63 35.91 43.17
C ALA A 454 10.24 37.37 43.54
N SER A 455 9.01 37.52 44.04
CA SER A 455 8.55 38.72 44.74
C SER A 455 9.29 38.92 46.07
N GLN A 456 9.49 40.19 46.42
CA GLN A 456 10.32 40.72 47.50
C GLN A 456 10.05 40.11 48.89
N LYS A 457 11.10 39.66 49.59
CA LYS A 457 11.07 39.46 51.05
C LYS A 457 11.24 40.81 51.75
N LYS A 458 10.17 41.34 52.35
CA LYS A 458 10.26 42.40 53.36
C LYS A 458 10.88 41.82 54.63
N HIS A 459 11.97 42.42 55.09
CA HIS A 459 12.63 42.09 56.35
C HIS A 459 11.85 42.75 57.50
N VAL A 460 11.14 41.95 58.31
CA VAL A 460 10.41 42.44 59.49
C VAL A 460 11.33 42.36 60.71
N ASN A 461 11.52 43.48 61.41
CA ASN A 461 12.35 43.56 62.62
C ASN A 461 11.57 42.99 63.82
N PRO A 462 12.07 41.95 64.52
CA PRO A 462 11.32 41.24 65.56
C PRO A 462 10.95 42.09 66.78
N VAL A 463 11.61 43.23 67.01
CA VAL A 463 11.25 44.16 68.11
C VAL A 463 9.95 44.92 67.81
N GLN A 464 9.68 45.19 66.52
CA GLN A 464 8.48 45.92 66.08
C GLN A 464 7.23 45.03 66.10
N ALA A 465 7.39 43.72 65.85
CA ALA A 465 6.30 42.74 65.92
C ALA A 465 5.87 42.41 67.37
N LEU A 466 6.74 42.63 68.37
CA LEU A 466 6.43 42.42 69.79
C LEU A 466 5.76 43.64 70.45
N SER A 467 5.93 44.85 69.90
CA SER A 467 5.19 46.03 70.36
C SER A 467 3.71 46.02 69.94
N GLU A 468 3.37 45.37 68.83
CA GLU A 468 1.99 45.25 68.33
C GLU A 468 1.13 44.24 69.13
N PHE A 469 1.75 43.35 69.92
CA PHE A 469 1.03 42.40 70.80
C PHE A 469 0.73 42.93 72.21
N LYS A 470 1.30 44.07 72.63
CA LYS A 470 1.03 44.69 73.95
C LYS A 470 0.04 45.87 73.91
N ALA A 471 -0.41 46.30 72.73
CA ALA A 471 -1.35 47.40 72.56
C ALA A 471 -2.82 46.97 72.46
N MET A 472 -3.14 45.69 72.66
CA MET A 472 -4.53 45.17 72.68
C MET A 472 -5.07 44.84 74.08
N GLU A 473 -4.33 45.22 75.14
CA GLU A 473 -4.84 45.30 76.52
C GLU A 473 -4.68 46.73 77.04
N SER A 474 -5.43 47.69 76.50
CA SER A 474 -5.98 48.89 77.18
C SER A 474 -6.54 49.90 76.17
N ILE A 475 -7.87 50.05 76.21
CA ILE A 475 -8.76 51.05 75.58
C ILE A 475 -9.13 50.80 74.11
#